data_AF-A0A0S7X5T1-F1
#
_entry.id   AF-A0A0S7X5T1-F1
#
_cell.length_a   1.000
_cell.length_b   1.000
_cell.length_c   1.000
_cell.angle_alpha   90.00
_cell.angle_beta   90.00
_cell.angle_gamma   90.00
#
_symmetry.space_group_name_H-M   'P 1'
#
loop_
_entity.id
_entity.type
_entity.pdbx_description
1 polymer ?
#
loop_
_entity_poly.entity_id
_entity_poly.type
_entity_poly.pdbx_seq_one_letter_code
_entity_poly.pdbx_strand_id
1 'polypeptide(L)'
;MAHLPSLLHRKPQKVLVICFGIGTTFRSAYLHGVDLKAVELVPNLIECFSLLHEDAKAILDDPKTKVIINDGRNHLLLSQEKYDIITVDPSPPLYSSGMVNLYTKEFYQLCRQRLKDDGIFCMWLWIPSCRESEFKMLVKTFMSVFPHTTVWSGVYRFGIYLFGSNQKISIDLPSLARRIQNPLIQEDLKQSIRHPVKIDEQFILNLFLFDQETAWDLVKDVTILKDDHPYTEYPLLTWWKDKKRVRISTIVTRKSDVRKLINEHTPEKQVALLEDFQCLEVDGR
;
A
#
# COMPACT_ATOMS: atom_id res chain seq x y z
N MET A 1 -0.43 -6.91 1.30
CA MET A 1 -0.42 -5.63 0.56
C MET A 1 -0.63 -5.79 -0.95
N ALA A 2 0.12 -6.66 -1.64
CA ALA A 2 0.20 -6.68 -3.12
C ALA A 2 -1.11 -6.84 -3.91
N HIS A 3 -2.12 -7.56 -3.39
CA HIS A 3 -3.38 -7.78 -4.13
C HIS A 3 -4.10 -6.47 -4.49
N LEU A 4 -4.13 -5.49 -3.59
CA LEU A 4 -4.89 -4.26 -3.81
C LEU A 4 -4.35 -3.41 -4.99
N PRO A 5 -3.05 -3.03 -5.06
CA PRO A 5 -2.54 -2.33 -6.24
C PRO A 5 -2.58 -3.19 -7.50
N SER A 6 -2.37 -4.50 -7.40
CA SER A 6 -2.46 -5.38 -8.56
C SER A 6 -3.87 -5.45 -9.14
N LEU A 7 -4.91 -5.55 -8.31
CA LEU A 7 -6.31 -5.59 -8.73
C LEU A 7 -6.81 -4.24 -9.26
N LEU A 8 -6.36 -3.12 -8.67
CA LEU A 8 -6.74 -1.78 -9.13
C LEU A 8 -5.97 -1.31 -10.39
N HIS A 9 -4.74 -1.77 -10.61
CA HIS A 9 -4.03 -1.53 -11.86
C HIS A 9 -4.64 -2.37 -12.99
N ARG A 10 -4.91 -1.77 -14.16
CA ARG A 10 -5.66 -2.43 -15.25
C ARG A 10 -5.01 -3.73 -15.74
N LYS A 11 -3.69 -3.70 -15.98
CA LYS A 11 -2.90 -4.84 -16.48
C LYS A 11 -1.44 -4.72 -16.03
N PRO A 12 -1.12 -4.97 -14.74
CA PRO A 12 0.26 -4.86 -14.27
C PRO A 12 1.14 -5.92 -14.96
N GLN A 13 2.39 -5.56 -15.28
CA GLN A 13 3.35 -6.46 -15.92
C GLN A 13 4.67 -6.52 -15.14
N LYS A 14 5.14 -5.39 -14.60
CA LYS A 14 6.36 -5.24 -13.81
C LYS A 14 6.04 -4.70 -12.42
N VAL A 15 6.44 -5.43 -11.39
CA VAL A 15 6.19 -5.08 -9.98
C VAL A 15 7.49 -5.04 -9.20
N LEU A 16 7.68 -3.99 -8.40
CA LEU A 16 8.77 -3.86 -7.44
C LEU A 16 8.21 -3.88 -6.02
N VAL A 17 8.72 -4.78 -5.18
CA VAL A 17 8.49 -4.81 -3.73
C VAL A 17 9.76 -4.29 -3.04
N ILE A 18 9.64 -3.27 -2.21
CA ILE A 18 10.72 -2.75 -1.36
C ILE A 18 10.36 -3.09 0.09
N CYS A 19 11.35 -3.57 0.86
CA CYS A 19 11.15 -4.19 2.18
C CYS A 19 10.44 -5.55 2.04
N PHE A 20 11.11 -6.51 1.40
CA PHE A 20 10.62 -7.88 1.24
C PHE A 20 10.13 -8.51 2.55
N GLY A 21 10.80 -8.22 3.68
CA GLY A 21 10.37 -8.69 5.00
C GLY A 21 10.32 -10.21 5.06
N ILE A 22 9.19 -10.81 5.44
CA ILE A 22 9.01 -12.27 5.40
C ILE A 22 8.48 -12.79 4.05
N GLY A 23 8.57 -11.99 2.99
CA GLY A 23 8.23 -12.37 1.61
C GLY A 23 6.74 -12.49 1.28
N THR A 24 5.83 -12.32 2.25
CA THR A 24 4.37 -12.46 2.01
C THR A 24 3.85 -11.52 0.90
N THR A 25 4.26 -10.24 0.89
CA THR A 25 3.87 -9.29 -0.17
C THR A 25 4.41 -9.73 -1.54
N PHE A 26 5.65 -10.23 -1.61
CA PHE A 26 6.26 -10.74 -2.84
C PHE A 26 5.54 -11.98 -3.36
N ARG A 27 5.26 -12.96 -2.49
CA ARG A 27 4.45 -14.15 -2.79
C ARG A 27 3.05 -13.78 -3.31
N SER A 28 2.31 -12.91 -2.62
CA SER A 28 1.00 -12.44 -3.09
C SER A 28 1.08 -11.70 -4.44
N ALA A 29 2.19 -11.01 -4.73
CA ALA A 29 2.40 -10.34 -6.03
C ALA A 29 2.64 -11.34 -7.17
N TYR A 30 3.43 -12.39 -6.92
CA TYR A 30 3.74 -13.46 -7.89
C TYR A 30 2.48 -14.13 -8.45
N LEU A 31 1.43 -14.30 -7.64
CA LEU A 31 0.14 -14.86 -8.05
C LEU A 31 -0.60 -14.05 -9.14
N HIS A 32 -0.16 -12.83 -9.46
CA HIS A 32 -0.67 -12.02 -10.59
C HIS A 32 0.09 -12.26 -11.91
N GLY A 33 1.11 -13.12 -11.93
CA GLY A 33 1.81 -13.56 -13.16
C GLY A 33 2.80 -12.55 -13.76
N VAL A 34 3.28 -11.60 -12.94
CA VAL A 34 4.13 -10.44 -13.28
C VAL A 34 5.64 -10.76 -13.31
N ASP A 35 6.42 -9.93 -14.01
CA ASP A 35 7.88 -9.76 -13.80
C ASP A 35 8.06 -9.04 -12.46
N LEU A 36 8.63 -9.74 -11.48
CA LEU A 36 8.57 -9.39 -10.07
C LEU A 36 9.97 -9.24 -9.47
N LYS A 37 10.24 -8.05 -8.93
CA LYS A 37 11.48 -7.77 -8.21
C LYS A 37 11.18 -7.47 -6.76
N ALA A 38 12.00 -8.00 -5.86
CA ALA A 38 12.07 -7.56 -4.48
C ALA A 38 13.43 -6.93 -4.20
N VAL A 39 13.44 -5.92 -3.33
CA VAL A 39 14.65 -5.33 -2.75
C VAL A 39 14.59 -5.49 -1.24
N GLU A 40 15.60 -6.16 -0.69
CA GLU A 40 15.73 -6.48 0.72
C GLU A 40 17.11 -6.08 1.23
N LEU A 41 17.17 -5.47 2.41
CA LEU A 41 18.40 -5.03 3.04
C LEU A 41 19.09 -6.18 3.80
N VAL A 42 18.31 -7.10 4.36
CA VAL A 42 18.80 -8.17 5.26
C VAL A 42 18.73 -9.55 4.57
N PRO A 43 19.85 -10.15 4.12
CA PRO A 43 19.84 -11.40 3.35
C PRO A 43 19.14 -12.57 4.04
N ASN A 44 19.29 -12.71 5.36
CA ASN A 44 18.70 -13.80 6.13
C ASN A 44 17.17 -13.83 6.10
N LEU A 45 16.51 -12.72 5.75
CA LEU A 45 15.05 -12.71 5.56
C LEU A 45 14.59 -13.52 4.34
N ILE A 46 15.45 -13.72 3.33
CA ILE A 46 15.19 -14.64 2.21
C ILE A 46 15.27 -16.11 2.70
N GLU A 47 16.14 -16.41 3.65
CA GLU A 47 16.20 -17.74 4.28
C GLU A 47 14.91 -18.00 5.07
N CYS A 48 14.39 -17.00 5.79
CA CYS A 48 13.10 -17.08 6.47
C CYS A 48 11.92 -17.30 5.50
N PHE A 49 11.95 -16.78 4.28
CA PHE A 49 10.88 -17.00 3.29
C PHE A 49 10.66 -18.49 3.01
N SER A 50 11.75 -19.25 2.84
CA SER A 50 11.72 -20.70 2.63
C SER A 50 11.27 -21.52 3.86
N LEU A 51 11.25 -20.91 5.04
CA LEU A 51 10.74 -21.54 6.28
C LEU A 51 9.26 -21.22 6.54
N LEU A 52 8.73 -20.17 5.91
CA LEU A 52 7.38 -19.64 6.17
C LEU A 52 6.39 -19.91 5.04
N HIS A 53 6.86 -20.18 3.82
CA HIS A 53 6.01 -20.43 2.65
C HIS A 53 6.49 -21.68 1.90
N GLU A 54 5.64 -22.70 1.79
CA GLU A 54 5.99 -24.00 1.20
C GLU A 54 6.37 -23.90 -0.29
N ASP A 55 5.78 -22.93 -1.00
CA ASP A 55 6.04 -22.63 -2.41
C ASP A 55 7.25 -21.69 -2.65
N ALA A 56 7.90 -21.20 -1.58
CA ALA A 56 8.98 -20.23 -1.66
C ALA A 56 10.09 -20.63 -2.64
N LYS A 57 10.51 -21.91 -2.63
CA LYS A 57 11.55 -22.40 -3.55
C LYS A 57 11.12 -22.29 -5.01
N ALA A 58 9.89 -22.68 -5.33
CA ALA A 58 9.37 -22.59 -6.69
C ALA A 58 9.25 -21.13 -7.16
N ILE A 59 8.90 -20.21 -6.26
CA ILE A 59 8.83 -18.77 -6.54
C ILE A 59 10.24 -18.20 -6.77
N LEU A 60 11.21 -18.51 -5.91
CA LEU A 60 12.59 -18.01 -6.01
C LEU A 60 13.36 -18.56 -7.23
N ASP A 61 13.03 -19.78 -7.67
CA ASP A 61 13.64 -20.41 -8.85
C ASP A 61 12.97 -19.97 -10.18
N ASP A 62 11.79 -19.32 -10.16
CA ASP A 62 11.09 -18.88 -11.38
C ASP A 62 11.81 -17.68 -12.04
N PRO A 63 12.10 -17.72 -13.36
CA PRO A 63 12.89 -16.71 -14.05
C PRO A 63 12.22 -15.32 -14.17
N LYS A 64 10.92 -15.19 -13.83
CA LYS A 64 10.23 -13.91 -13.71
C LYS A 64 10.43 -13.25 -12.36
N THR A 65 10.98 -13.94 -11.36
CA THR A 65 11.21 -13.37 -10.04
C THR A 65 12.69 -13.07 -9.81
N LYS A 66 12.96 -12.05 -8.99
CA LYS A 66 14.32 -11.75 -8.54
C LYS A 66 14.30 -11.00 -7.21
N VAL A 67 14.97 -11.55 -6.20
CA VAL A 67 15.28 -10.80 -4.98
C VAL A 67 16.67 -10.16 -5.10
N ILE A 68 16.79 -8.91 -4.69
CA ILE A 68 18.00 -8.09 -4.79
C ILE A 68 18.40 -7.67 -3.38
N ILE A 69 19.59 -8.06 -2.94
CA ILE A 69 20.18 -7.58 -1.69
C ILE A 69 20.68 -6.15 -1.89
N ASN A 70 19.92 -5.17 -1.39
CA ASN A 70 20.27 -3.75 -1.43
C ASN A 70 19.36 -2.94 -0.49
N ASP A 71 19.77 -1.73 -0.16
CA ASP A 71 18.83 -0.73 0.34
C ASP A 71 17.82 -0.34 -0.77
N GLY A 72 16.55 -0.19 -0.39
CA GLY A 72 15.45 0.13 -1.29
C GLY A 72 15.61 1.48 -1.99
N ARG A 73 16.10 2.49 -1.26
CA ARG A 73 16.33 3.83 -1.78
C ARG A 73 17.55 3.86 -2.71
N ASN A 74 18.62 3.17 -2.35
CA ASN A 74 19.82 2.99 -3.19
C ASN A 74 19.50 2.26 -4.50
N HIS A 75 18.66 1.22 -4.48
CA HIS A 75 18.19 0.55 -5.70
C HIS A 75 17.45 1.51 -6.63
N LEU A 76 16.55 2.34 -6.09
CA LEU A 76 15.83 3.35 -6.89
C LEU A 76 16.76 4.43 -7.45
N LEU A 77 17.81 4.83 -6.72
CA LEU A 77 18.81 5.78 -7.22
C LEU A 77 19.60 5.20 -8.41
N LEU A 78 20.09 3.96 -8.29
CA LEU A 78 20.99 3.33 -9.27
C LEU A 78 20.28 2.75 -10.48
N SER A 79 19.07 2.19 -10.32
CA SER A 79 18.25 1.69 -11.43
C SER A 79 17.62 2.85 -12.20
N GLN A 80 17.32 2.64 -13.48
CA GLN A 80 16.41 3.50 -14.29
C GLN A 80 15.15 2.74 -14.74
N GLU A 81 14.97 1.50 -14.25
CA GLU A 81 13.84 0.66 -14.62
C GLU A 81 12.49 1.26 -14.20
N LYS A 82 11.46 0.97 -15.00
CA LYS A 82 10.10 1.48 -14.86
C LYS A 82 9.12 0.36 -14.54
N TYR A 83 8.36 0.51 -13.46
CA TYR A 83 7.42 -0.48 -12.92
C TYR A 83 5.97 -0.01 -13.07
N ASP A 84 5.04 -0.95 -13.26
CA ASP A 84 3.60 -0.72 -13.20
C ASP A 84 3.14 -0.55 -11.74
N ILE A 85 3.77 -1.28 -10.83
CA ILE A 85 3.49 -1.18 -9.40
C ILE A 85 4.81 -1.12 -8.63
N ILE A 86 4.88 -0.20 -7.66
CA ILE A 86 5.93 -0.21 -6.63
C ILE A 86 5.21 -0.29 -5.28
N THR A 87 5.57 -1.24 -4.44
CA THR A 87 5.03 -1.37 -3.08
C THR A 87 6.12 -1.24 -2.03
N VAL A 88 5.82 -0.59 -0.90
CA VAL A 88 6.77 -0.41 0.21
C VAL A 88 6.04 -0.73 1.53
N ASP A 89 6.47 -1.79 2.20
CA ASP A 89 5.97 -2.26 3.50
C ASP A 89 7.12 -2.36 4.54
N PRO A 90 7.67 -1.21 4.99
CA PRO A 90 8.72 -1.21 5.99
C PRO A 90 8.23 -1.73 7.33
N SER A 91 9.09 -2.44 8.06
CA SER A 91 8.75 -3.02 9.36
C SER A 91 8.51 -1.95 10.43
N PRO A 92 7.49 -2.10 11.30
CA PRO A 92 7.33 -1.25 12.46
C PRO A 92 8.42 -1.54 13.51
N PRO A 93 8.78 -0.57 14.38
CA PRO A 93 8.17 0.76 14.53
C PRO A 93 8.74 1.82 13.59
N LEU A 94 7.92 2.86 13.33
CA LEU A 94 8.25 4.06 12.54
C LEU A 94 9.56 4.74 12.95
N TYR A 95 9.92 4.68 14.23
CA TYR A 95 11.08 5.36 14.82
C TYR A 95 12.36 4.51 14.82
N SER A 96 12.40 3.42 14.05
CA SER A 96 13.63 2.60 13.93
C SER A 96 14.66 3.35 13.09
N SER A 97 15.94 3.25 13.47
CA SER A 97 17.04 3.98 12.81
C SER A 97 17.00 3.82 11.29
N GLY A 98 17.03 4.94 10.57
CA GLY A 98 17.01 5.01 9.12
C GLY A 98 15.65 4.82 8.45
N MET A 99 14.58 4.47 9.18
CA MET A 99 13.24 4.26 8.59
C MET A 99 12.66 5.54 7.99
N VAL A 100 12.99 6.72 8.53
CA VAL A 100 12.54 8.01 7.98
C VAL A 100 12.86 8.15 6.48
N ASN A 101 13.97 7.54 6.01
CA ASN A 101 14.44 7.60 4.63
C ASN A 101 13.50 6.94 3.62
N LEU A 102 12.50 6.18 4.07
CA LEU A 102 11.46 5.57 3.23
C LEU A 102 10.14 6.38 3.25
N TYR A 103 10.10 7.50 3.98
CA TYR A 103 8.90 8.34 4.13
C TYR A 103 9.12 9.82 3.75
N THR A 104 10.34 10.22 3.35
CA THR A 104 10.63 11.60 2.95
C THR A 104 10.03 11.93 1.58
N LYS A 105 9.84 13.23 1.33
CA LYS A 105 9.44 13.74 0.02
C LYS A 105 10.39 13.24 -1.08
N GLU A 106 11.69 13.26 -0.82
CA GLU A 106 12.73 12.90 -1.77
C GLU A 106 12.66 11.40 -2.12
N PHE A 107 12.40 10.52 -1.15
CA PHE A 107 12.14 9.11 -1.41
C PHE A 107 10.89 8.89 -2.27
N TYR A 108 9.76 9.52 -1.93
CA TYR A 108 8.57 9.41 -2.77
C TYR A 108 8.79 9.97 -4.18
N GLN A 109 9.63 10.99 -4.35
CA GLN A 109 10.01 11.50 -5.67
C GLN A 109 10.83 10.48 -6.47
N LEU A 110 11.73 9.74 -5.83
CA LEU A 110 12.44 8.61 -6.45
C LEU A 110 11.48 7.48 -6.85
N CYS A 111 10.46 7.19 -6.03
CA CYS A 111 9.40 6.23 -6.32
C CYS A 111 8.36 6.70 -7.36
N ARG A 112 8.24 8.01 -7.59
CA ARG A 112 7.37 8.60 -8.63
C ARG A 112 8.08 8.71 -9.98
N GLN A 113 9.39 8.98 -9.96
CA GLN A 113 10.29 8.40 -10.97
C GLN A 113 10.24 6.86 -10.82
N ARG A 114 10.80 6.07 -11.75
CA ARG A 114 10.71 4.59 -11.71
C ARG A 114 9.29 3.98 -11.73
N LEU A 115 8.20 4.73 -11.54
CA LEU A 115 6.85 4.36 -12.00
C LEU A 115 6.66 4.69 -13.48
N LYS A 116 5.85 3.87 -14.17
CA LYS A 116 5.20 4.23 -15.46
C LYS A 116 4.10 5.28 -15.25
N ASP A 117 3.55 5.82 -16.33
CA ASP A 117 2.59 6.92 -16.26
C ASP A 117 1.22 6.49 -15.71
N ASP A 118 0.79 5.26 -15.99
CA ASP A 118 -0.41 4.62 -15.43
C ASP A 118 -0.13 3.82 -14.13
N GLY A 119 1.13 3.80 -13.69
CA GLY A 119 1.57 2.97 -12.57
C GLY A 119 1.07 3.43 -11.20
N ILE A 120 1.03 2.50 -10.24
CA ILE A 120 0.54 2.71 -8.87
C ILE A 120 1.67 2.47 -7.85
N PHE A 121 1.97 3.49 -7.05
CA PHE A 121 2.76 3.36 -5.84
C PHE A 121 1.84 3.03 -4.66
N CYS A 122 2.22 2.06 -3.82
CA CYS A 122 1.49 1.65 -2.62
C CYS A 122 2.43 1.66 -1.41
N MET A 123 2.21 2.57 -0.47
CA MET A 123 2.93 2.63 0.81
C MET A 123 2.01 2.14 1.94
N TRP A 124 2.45 1.15 2.71
CA TRP A 124 1.75 0.73 3.93
C TRP A 124 2.21 1.54 5.14
N LEU A 125 1.25 2.10 5.89
CA LEU A 125 1.50 2.81 7.14
C LEU A 125 0.93 2.06 8.34
N TRP A 126 1.81 1.66 9.26
CA TRP A 126 1.42 1.11 10.55
C TRP A 126 0.90 2.20 11.50
N ILE A 127 -0.42 2.29 11.64
CA ILE A 127 -1.09 3.31 12.48
C ILE A 127 -1.03 3.06 14.00
N PRO A 128 -1.18 1.83 14.56
CA PRO A 128 -1.42 1.65 16.00
C PRO A 128 -0.41 2.30 16.96
N SER A 129 0.85 2.46 16.56
CA SER A 129 1.89 3.13 17.35
C SER A 129 2.14 4.61 16.99
N CYS A 130 1.45 5.15 15.98
CA CYS A 130 1.68 6.46 15.39
C CYS A 130 0.84 7.57 16.07
N ARG A 131 1.41 8.78 16.21
CA ARG A 131 0.69 9.97 16.69
C ARG A 131 -0.15 10.59 15.58
N GLU A 132 -1.15 11.38 15.97
CA GLU A 132 -2.00 12.09 15.00
C GLU A 132 -1.20 13.08 14.14
N SER A 133 -0.26 13.81 14.74
CA SER A 133 0.63 14.74 14.02
C SER A 133 1.54 14.02 13.01
N GLU A 134 2.18 12.92 13.41
CA GLU A 134 3.06 12.10 12.58
C GLU A 134 2.31 11.47 11.41
N PHE A 135 1.14 10.89 11.67
CA PHE A 135 0.27 10.32 10.65
C PHE A 135 -0.10 11.35 9.58
N LYS A 136 -0.55 12.54 10.00
CA LYS A 136 -0.85 13.64 9.07
C LYS A 136 0.40 14.05 8.29
N MET A 137 1.57 14.06 8.92
CA MET A 137 2.84 14.44 8.29
C MET A 137 3.24 13.43 7.21
N LEU A 138 3.17 12.14 7.49
CA LEU A 138 3.42 11.05 6.53
C LEU A 138 2.49 11.16 5.31
N VAL A 139 1.18 11.32 5.55
CA VAL A 139 0.17 11.46 4.50
C VAL A 139 0.37 12.75 3.69
N LYS A 140 0.60 13.91 4.33
CA LYS A 140 0.87 15.17 3.60
C LYS A 140 2.13 15.07 2.74
N THR A 141 3.18 14.42 3.24
CA THR A 141 4.44 14.25 2.51
C THR A 141 4.22 13.45 1.24
N PHE A 142 3.51 12.32 1.34
CA PHE A 142 3.10 11.50 0.21
C PHE A 142 2.27 12.30 -0.82
N MET A 143 1.25 13.01 -0.37
CA MET A 143 0.38 13.84 -1.22
C MET A 143 1.09 15.03 -1.86
N SER A 144 2.20 15.52 -1.28
CA SER A 144 3.02 16.58 -1.87
C SER A 144 3.82 16.14 -3.10
N VAL A 145 3.85 14.83 -3.39
CA VAL A 145 4.60 14.23 -4.50
C VAL A 145 3.70 13.63 -5.57
N PHE A 146 2.65 12.89 -5.19
CA PHE A 146 1.75 12.23 -6.12
C PHE A 146 0.56 13.13 -6.49
N PRO A 147 0.33 13.45 -7.79
CA PRO A 147 -0.76 14.33 -8.21
C PRO A 147 -2.14 13.68 -8.04
N HIS A 148 -2.21 12.35 -7.98
CA HIS A 148 -3.42 11.58 -7.72
C HIS A 148 -3.21 10.61 -6.57
N THR A 149 -4.01 10.74 -5.52
CA THR A 149 -3.87 9.91 -4.30
C THR A 149 -5.19 9.35 -3.80
N THR A 150 -5.17 8.12 -3.27
CA THR A 150 -6.30 7.52 -2.56
C THR A 150 -5.82 6.83 -1.29
N VAL A 151 -6.69 6.72 -0.28
CA VAL A 151 -6.37 6.08 1.00
C VAL A 151 -7.28 4.88 1.22
N TRP A 152 -6.69 3.74 1.62
CA TRP A 152 -7.38 2.46 1.80
C TRP A 152 -7.03 1.86 3.17
N SER A 153 -7.96 1.13 3.76
CA SER A 153 -7.76 0.40 5.02
C SER A 153 -7.00 -0.90 4.80
N GLY A 154 -6.15 -1.25 5.75
CA GLY A 154 -5.78 -2.65 5.97
C GLY A 154 -7.01 -3.50 6.34
N VAL A 155 -6.99 -4.78 5.98
CA VAL A 155 -7.92 -5.77 6.55
C VAL A 155 -7.74 -5.78 8.08
N TYR A 156 -8.84 -5.93 8.82
CA TYR A 156 -8.86 -5.82 10.29
C TYR A 156 -8.26 -4.52 10.85
N ARG A 157 -8.25 -3.44 10.05
CA ARG A 157 -7.66 -2.13 10.41
C ARG A 157 -6.16 -2.22 10.77
N PHE A 158 -5.42 -3.23 10.27
CA PHE A 158 -3.96 -3.33 10.41
C PHE A 158 -3.24 -2.33 9.49
N GLY A 159 -3.24 -1.05 9.92
CA GLY A 159 -2.68 0.06 9.17
C GLY A 159 -3.57 0.53 8.02
N ILE A 160 -3.01 1.40 7.18
CA ILE A 160 -3.61 1.86 5.92
C ILE A 160 -2.63 1.68 4.77
N TYR A 161 -3.15 1.76 3.56
CA TYR A 161 -2.36 1.87 2.34
C TYR A 161 -2.59 3.26 1.71
N LEU A 162 -1.50 3.96 1.43
CA LEU A 162 -1.48 5.17 0.63
C LEU A 162 -1.18 4.81 -0.82
N PHE A 163 -2.10 5.15 -1.71
CA PHE A 163 -2.02 4.87 -3.14
C PHE A 163 -1.72 6.16 -3.88
N GLY A 164 -0.72 6.15 -4.77
CA GLY A 164 -0.25 7.33 -5.49
C GLY A 164 0.04 6.99 -6.95
N SER A 165 -0.33 7.87 -7.88
CA SER A 165 -0.09 7.70 -9.31
C SER A 165 0.14 9.03 -10.03
N ASN A 166 0.70 8.97 -11.23
CA ASN A 166 0.80 10.11 -12.16
C ASN A 166 -0.53 10.39 -12.88
N GLN A 167 -1.45 9.43 -12.95
CA GLN A 167 -2.79 9.55 -13.54
C GLN A 167 -3.90 9.28 -12.51
N LYS A 168 -5.15 9.66 -12.80
CA LYS A 168 -6.29 9.38 -11.91
C LYS A 168 -6.44 7.86 -11.75
N ILE A 169 -6.26 7.37 -10.53
CA ILE A 169 -6.56 5.98 -10.18
C ILE A 169 -8.06 5.75 -10.42
N SER A 170 -8.38 4.82 -11.33
CA SER A 170 -9.74 4.57 -11.79
C SER A 170 -10.04 3.08 -11.86
N ILE A 171 -11.13 2.68 -11.23
CA ILE A 171 -11.52 1.29 -11.00
C ILE A 171 -12.34 0.80 -12.19
N ASP A 172 -11.83 -0.20 -12.89
CA ASP A 172 -12.58 -1.01 -13.84
C ASP A 172 -13.31 -2.12 -13.06
N LEU A 173 -14.57 -1.87 -12.72
CA LEU A 173 -15.35 -2.78 -11.88
C LEU A 173 -15.57 -4.15 -12.53
N PRO A 174 -15.92 -4.28 -13.82
CA PRO A 174 -15.93 -5.58 -14.51
C PRO A 174 -14.60 -6.33 -14.45
N SER A 175 -13.46 -5.62 -14.54
CA SER A 175 -12.15 -6.26 -14.49
C SER A 175 -11.74 -6.64 -13.06
N LEU A 176 -12.06 -5.82 -12.06
CA LEU A 176 -11.89 -6.14 -10.64
C LEU A 176 -12.70 -7.40 -10.27
N ALA A 177 -14.01 -7.40 -10.58
CA ALA A 177 -14.92 -8.51 -10.33
C ALA A 177 -14.43 -9.82 -10.98
N ARG A 178 -13.91 -9.77 -12.21
CA ARG A 178 -13.34 -10.95 -12.87
C ARG A 178 -12.03 -11.42 -12.23
N ARG A 179 -11.12 -10.49 -11.92
CA ARG A 179 -9.75 -10.82 -11.48
C ARG A 179 -9.69 -11.30 -10.04
N ILE A 180 -10.56 -10.77 -9.16
CA ILE A 180 -10.61 -11.22 -7.77
C ILE A 180 -11.10 -12.68 -7.65
N GLN A 181 -11.86 -13.20 -8.63
CA GLN A 181 -12.32 -14.59 -8.66
C GLN A 181 -11.25 -15.60 -9.13
N ASN A 182 -10.01 -15.17 -9.39
CA ASN A 182 -8.91 -16.11 -9.63
C ASN A 182 -8.70 -17.01 -8.39
N PRO A 183 -8.75 -18.36 -8.53
CA PRO A 183 -8.64 -19.28 -7.40
C PRO A 183 -7.41 -19.06 -6.52
N LEU A 184 -6.25 -18.76 -7.10
CA LEU A 184 -5.01 -18.53 -6.36
C LEU A 184 -5.07 -17.25 -5.52
N ILE A 185 -5.70 -16.20 -6.06
CA ILE A 185 -5.91 -14.92 -5.35
C ILE A 185 -6.94 -15.11 -4.23
N GLN A 186 -8.02 -15.87 -4.49
CA GLN A 186 -9.03 -16.22 -3.48
C GLN A 186 -8.43 -17.00 -2.32
N GLU A 187 -7.60 -18.00 -2.60
CA GLU A 187 -6.95 -18.84 -1.59
C GLU A 187 -5.98 -18.03 -0.73
N ASP A 188 -5.10 -17.23 -1.35
CA ASP A 188 -4.13 -16.40 -0.62
C ASP A 188 -4.81 -15.34 0.26
N LEU A 189 -5.89 -14.71 -0.23
CA LEU A 189 -6.69 -13.77 0.55
C LEU A 189 -7.39 -14.46 1.74
N LYS A 190 -7.88 -15.70 1.58
CA LYS A 190 -8.50 -16.48 2.67
C LYS A 190 -7.50 -16.83 3.78
N GLN A 191 -6.23 -17.08 3.47
CA GLN A 191 -5.20 -17.29 4.50
C GLN A 191 -5.02 -16.03 5.39
N SER A 192 -5.21 -14.84 4.82
CA SER A 192 -5.13 -13.57 5.54
C SER A 192 -6.45 -13.16 6.22
N ILE A 193 -7.59 -13.70 5.81
CA ILE A 193 -8.94 -13.30 6.24
C ILE A 193 -9.56 -14.43 7.10
N ARG A 194 -9.40 -14.30 8.43
CA ARG A 194 -9.84 -15.26 9.47
C ARG A 194 -11.35 -15.40 9.66
N HIS A 195 -12.17 -14.53 9.08
CA HIS A 195 -13.63 -14.52 9.24
C HIS A 195 -14.34 -14.88 7.94
N PRO A 196 -15.49 -15.58 7.97
CA PRO A 196 -16.25 -15.94 6.78
C PRO A 196 -16.87 -14.69 6.14
N VAL A 197 -16.11 -14.05 5.25
CA VAL A 197 -16.52 -12.90 4.45
C VAL A 197 -16.41 -13.28 2.98
N LYS A 198 -17.41 -12.89 2.17
CA LYS A 198 -17.34 -13.05 0.72
C LYS A 198 -16.28 -12.09 0.16
N ILE A 199 -15.22 -12.64 -0.43
CA ILE A 199 -14.12 -11.87 -1.00
C ILE A 199 -14.46 -11.59 -2.47
N ASP A 200 -15.10 -10.44 -2.73
CA ASP A 200 -15.51 -9.99 -4.05
C ASP A 200 -15.13 -8.51 -4.28
N GLU A 201 -15.60 -7.92 -5.39
CA GLU A 201 -15.36 -6.51 -5.70
C GLU A 201 -15.89 -5.57 -4.60
N GLN A 202 -17.03 -5.88 -3.96
CA GLN A 202 -17.59 -5.07 -2.88
C GLN A 202 -16.69 -5.12 -1.65
N PHE A 203 -16.13 -6.29 -1.30
CA PHE A 203 -15.14 -6.41 -0.23
C PHE A 203 -13.93 -5.50 -0.46
N ILE A 204 -13.41 -5.45 -1.69
CA ILE A 204 -12.30 -4.55 -2.05
C ILE A 204 -12.70 -3.08 -1.96
N LEU A 205 -13.86 -2.71 -2.52
CA LEU A 205 -14.38 -1.33 -2.46
C LEU A 205 -14.68 -0.87 -1.02
N ASN A 206 -15.08 -1.77 -0.13
CA ASN A 206 -15.28 -1.47 1.29
C ASN A 206 -13.99 -1.06 2.01
N LEU A 207 -12.81 -1.48 1.52
CA LEU A 207 -11.52 -1.04 2.04
C LEU A 207 -11.18 0.42 1.69
N PHE A 208 -11.87 1.06 0.75
CA PHE A 208 -11.64 2.48 0.46
C PHE A 208 -11.98 3.36 1.66
N LEU A 209 -11.13 4.36 1.92
CA LEU A 209 -11.34 5.37 2.96
C LEU A 209 -11.50 6.77 2.37
N PHE A 210 -10.50 7.29 1.65
CA PHE A 210 -10.52 8.69 1.21
C PHE A 210 -10.11 8.90 -0.24
N ASP A 211 -10.80 9.84 -0.88
CA ASP A 211 -10.31 10.54 -2.05
C ASP A 211 -9.25 11.60 -1.66
N GLN A 212 -8.58 12.15 -2.67
CA GLN A 212 -7.51 13.13 -2.51
C GLN A 212 -7.96 14.43 -1.84
N GLU A 213 -9.17 14.90 -2.12
CA GLU A 213 -9.71 16.13 -1.54
C GLU A 213 -9.93 15.97 -0.03
N THR A 214 -10.62 14.89 0.37
CA THR A 214 -10.88 14.55 1.76
C THR A 214 -9.58 14.28 2.54
N ALA A 215 -8.62 13.59 1.91
CA ALA A 215 -7.31 13.34 2.50
C ALA A 215 -6.51 14.64 2.68
N TRP A 216 -6.60 15.61 1.75
CA TRP A 216 -5.86 16.87 1.83
C TRP A 216 -6.37 17.75 2.97
N ASP A 217 -7.69 17.87 3.11
CA ASP A 217 -8.31 18.64 4.19
C ASP A 217 -7.98 18.12 5.59
N LEU A 218 -7.67 16.83 5.73
CA LEU A 218 -7.22 16.23 6.98
C LEU A 218 -5.79 16.60 7.38
N VAL A 219 -4.95 17.00 6.41
CA VAL A 219 -3.49 17.11 6.58
C VAL A 219 -2.90 18.46 6.17
N LYS A 220 -3.67 19.35 5.54
CA LYS A 220 -3.17 20.63 4.99
C LYS A 220 -2.39 21.51 5.98
N ASP A 221 -2.65 21.40 7.28
CA ASP A 221 -2.05 22.27 8.31
C ASP A 221 -0.73 21.74 8.94
N VAL A 222 -0.25 20.55 8.58
CA VAL A 222 1.04 20.03 9.12
C VAL A 222 2.24 20.28 8.19
N THR A 223 3.47 20.06 8.66
CA THR A 223 4.67 20.11 7.81
C THR A 223 4.80 18.84 6.94
N ILE A 224 5.83 18.78 6.09
CA ILE A 224 6.22 17.59 5.34
C ILE A 224 7.58 17.07 5.81
N LEU A 225 7.79 15.76 5.73
CA LEU A 225 9.08 15.12 5.97
C LEU A 225 9.99 15.31 4.76
N LYS A 226 11.25 15.61 5.05
CA LYS A 226 12.33 15.71 4.07
C LYS A 226 13.58 15.05 4.61
N ASP A 227 14.52 14.73 3.75
CA ASP A 227 15.85 14.24 4.16
C ASP A 227 16.56 15.19 5.13
N ASP A 228 16.47 16.51 4.90
CA ASP A 228 17.06 17.55 5.74
C ASP A 228 16.21 17.93 6.96
N HIS A 229 14.97 17.41 7.06
CA HIS A 229 14.05 17.60 8.18
C HIS A 229 13.38 16.27 8.60
N PRO A 230 14.14 15.28 9.12
CA PRO A 230 13.64 13.94 9.43
C PRO A 230 12.92 13.90 10.78
N TYR A 231 11.80 14.61 10.92
CA TYR A 231 11.11 14.84 12.20
C TYR A 231 10.72 13.57 12.99
N THR A 232 10.53 12.43 12.33
CA THR A 232 10.16 11.16 12.96
C THR A 232 11.36 10.37 13.52
N GLU A 233 12.59 10.68 13.11
CA GLU A 233 13.79 9.90 13.48
C GLU A 233 14.19 10.06 14.95
N TYR A 234 13.93 11.23 15.55
CA TYR A 234 14.37 11.58 16.91
C TYR A 234 13.18 11.89 17.85
N PRO A 235 12.28 10.92 18.11
CA PRO A 235 11.02 11.17 18.80
C PRO A 235 11.17 11.58 20.28
N LEU A 236 12.32 11.32 20.92
CA LEU A 236 12.56 11.65 22.33
C LEU A 236 12.52 13.16 22.59
N LEU A 237 12.97 13.98 21.64
CA LEU A 237 12.97 15.45 21.75
C LEU A 237 11.56 16.06 21.56
N THR A 238 10.64 15.31 20.96
CA THR A 238 9.26 15.72 20.70
C THR A 238 8.23 14.96 21.54
N TRP A 239 8.65 13.96 22.33
CA TRP A 239 7.75 12.99 22.97
C TRP A 239 6.70 13.61 23.90
N TRP A 240 7.06 14.74 24.53
CA TRP A 240 6.26 15.52 25.45
C TRP A 240 5.17 16.38 24.76
N LYS A 241 5.37 16.73 23.48
CA LYS A 241 4.59 17.75 22.77
C LYS A 241 3.27 17.24 22.21
N ASP A 242 3.17 15.94 21.89
CA ASP A 242 1.94 15.34 21.39
C ASP A 242 1.70 13.96 22.02
N LYS A 243 0.56 13.85 22.72
CA LYS A 243 0.09 12.64 23.41
C LYS A 243 -1.12 11.99 22.71
N LYS A 244 -1.64 12.58 21.62
CA LYS A 244 -2.78 12.03 20.89
C LYS A 244 -2.32 10.94 19.92
N ARG A 245 -2.68 9.70 20.22
CA ARG A 245 -2.56 8.58 19.27
C ARG A 245 -3.67 8.65 18.23
N VAL A 246 -3.35 8.24 17.00
CA VAL A 246 -4.38 8.05 15.97
C VAL A 246 -5.37 6.98 16.43
N ARG A 247 -6.67 7.24 16.23
CA ARG A 247 -7.72 6.23 16.28
C ARG A 247 -8.26 6.02 14.88
N ILE A 248 -8.15 4.82 14.33
CA ILE A 248 -8.65 4.48 12.99
C ILE A 248 -10.17 4.72 12.91
N SER A 249 -10.92 4.48 13.99
CA SER A 249 -12.35 4.80 14.04
C SER A 249 -12.66 6.29 13.80
N THR A 250 -11.80 7.21 14.24
CA THR A 250 -11.95 8.66 14.00
C THR A 250 -11.56 9.08 12.58
N ILE A 251 -10.76 8.26 11.90
CA ILE A 251 -10.42 8.41 10.48
C ILE A 251 -11.59 7.94 9.62
N VAL A 252 -12.09 6.74 9.88
CA VAL A 252 -13.14 6.05 9.11
C VAL A 252 -14.45 6.84 9.00
N THR A 253 -14.82 7.66 10.00
CA THR A 253 -16.08 8.44 9.98
C THR A 253 -16.16 9.51 8.89
N ARG A 254 -15.07 9.78 8.16
CA ARG A 254 -15.04 10.74 7.04
C ARG A 254 -14.90 10.07 5.67
N LYS A 255 -15.36 8.82 5.54
CA LYS A 255 -15.19 8.01 4.33
C LYS A 255 -15.80 8.71 3.09
N SER A 256 -14.99 8.87 2.04
CA SER A 256 -15.43 9.39 0.74
C SER A 256 -16.21 8.31 -0.04
N ASP A 257 -17.10 8.71 -0.96
CA ASP A 257 -17.77 7.74 -1.84
C ASP A 257 -16.77 7.17 -2.88
N VAL A 258 -16.55 5.85 -2.83
CA VAL A 258 -15.66 5.12 -3.76
C VAL A 258 -16.19 5.12 -5.19
N ARG A 259 -17.50 5.35 -5.41
CA ARG A 259 -18.11 5.46 -6.75
C ARG A 259 -17.45 6.56 -7.58
N LYS A 260 -16.87 7.61 -6.95
CA LYS A 260 -16.04 8.65 -7.61
C LYS A 260 -14.80 8.11 -8.36
N LEU A 261 -14.33 6.92 -8.00
CA LEU A 261 -13.17 6.25 -8.61
C LEU A 261 -13.55 5.26 -9.70
N ILE A 262 -14.80 4.79 -9.75
CA ILE A 262 -15.27 3.85 -10.77
C ILE A 262 -15.21 4.54 -12.14
N ASN A 263 -14.79 3.80 -13.17
CA ASN A 263 -14.69 4.34 -14.51
C ASN A 263 -16.08 4.52 -15.16
N GLU A 264 -16.21 5.49 -16.06
CA GLU A 264 -17.46 5.78 -16.80
C GLU A 264 -17.89 4.65 -17.74
N HIS A 265 -16.99 3.68 -17.99
CA HIS A 265 -17.24 2.51 -18.83
C HIS A 265 -17.87 1.34 -18.06
N THR A 266 -18.01 1.46 -16.73
CA THR A 266 -18.70 0.47 -15.91
C THR A 266 -20.21 0.61 -16.11
N PRO A 267 -20.96 -0.45 -16.44
CA PRO A 267 -22.40 -0.35 -16.62
C PRO A 267 -23.10 0.19 -15.37
N GLU A 268 -23.98 1.19 -15.52
CA GLU A 268 -24.69 1.83 -14.40
C GLU A 268 -25.41 0.82 -13.51
N LYS A 269 -25.99 -0.24 -14.10
CA LYS A 269 -26.63 -1.35 -13.37
C LYS A 269 -25.68 -2.05 -12.41
N GLN A 270 -24.40 -2.16 -12.72
CA GLN A 270 -23.40 -2.78 -11.84
C GLN A 270 -22.99 -1.82 -10.71
N VAL A 271 -22.95 -0.51 -10.96
CA VAL A 271 -22.72 0.51 -9.92
C VAL A 271 -23.91 0.60 -8.95
N ALA A 272 -25.13 0.48 -9.47
CA ALA A 272 -26.37 0.50 -8.68
C ALA A 272 -26.58 -0.75 -7.80
N LEU A 273 -25.87 -1.84 -8.09
CA LEU A 273 -25.85 -3.06 -7.28
C LEU A 273 -24.82 -3.00 -6.13
N LEU A 274 -24.00 -1.96 -6.04
CA LEU A 274 -23.06 -1.77 -4.94
C LEU A 274 -23.81 -1.32 -3.68
N GLU A 275 -23.83 -2.22 -2.68
CA GLU A 275 -24.35 -1.94 -1.34
C GLU A 275 -23.68 -0.71 -0.73
N ASP A 276 -24.41 -0.01 0.15
CA ASP A 276 -23.85 1.13 0.87
C ASP A 276 -22.64 0.72 1.69
N PHE A 277 -21.53 1.45 1.50
CA PHE A 277 -20.19 1.03 1.88
C PHE A 277 -19.94 1.06 3.39
N GLN A 278 -20.50 0.10 4.11
CA GLN A 278 -20.20 -0.13 5.51
C GLN A 278 -18.68 -0.29 5.68
N CYS A 279 -18.10 0.38 6.67
CA CYS A 279 -16.78 0.00 7.11
C CYS A 279 -16.89 -1.41 7.68
N LEU A 280 -15.93 -2.29 7.34
CA LEU A 280 -15.79 -3.58 8.00
C LEU A 280 -15.44 -3.34 9.47
N GLU A 281 -16.48 -3.22 10.29
CA GLU A 281 -16.43 -3.33 11.75
C GLU A 281 -16.23 -4.81 12.08
N VAL A 282 -15.01 -5.30 11.84
CA VAL A 282 -14.61 -6.54 12.45
C VAL A 282 -14.30 -6.21 13.90
N ASP A 283 -15.19 -6.63 14.79
CA ASP A 283 -15.06 -6.46 16.23
C ASP A 283 -13.65 -6.83 16.68
N GLY A 284 -13.01 -5.91 17.40
CA GLY A 284 -11.70 -6.14 17.98
C GLY A 284 -11.78 -7.16 19.11
N ARG A 285 -11.45 -8.41 18.80
CA ARG A 285 -11.03 -9.44 19.76
C ARG A 285 -9.55 -9.73 19.58
#